data_AF-A0A2M8N7K4-F1
#
_entry.id   AF-A0A2M8N7K4-F1
#
_cell.length_a   1.000
_cell.length_b   1.000
_cell.length_c   1.000
_cell.angle_alpha   90.00
_cell.angle_beta   90.00
_cell.angle_gamma   90.00
#
_symmetry.space_group_name_H-M   'P 1'
#
loop_
_entity.id
_entity.type
_entity.pdbx_description
1 polymer ?
#
loop_
_entity_poly.entity_id
_entity_poly.type
_entity_poly.pdbx_seq_one_letter_code
_entity_poly.pdbx_strand_id
1 'polypeptide(L)'
;MAYIVRTIYLANFHDAVARVAKERRNPTDMNSLRDALKKLELADKTLENELNAYAGKGLHVVGTIRHDIPEYPADLLLTLIFEQEETTQT
;
A
#
# COMPACT_ATOMS: atom_id res chain seq x y z
N MET A 1 -24.47 -3.42 10.75
CA MET A 1 -23.07 -3.60 10.30
C MET A 1 -23.01 -4.05 8.85
N ALA A 2 -22.61 -3.14 7.95
CA ALA A 2 -22.37 -3.43 6.54
C ALA A 2 -20.86 -3.53 6.27
N TYR A 3 -20.44 -4.57 5.54
CA TYR A 3 -19.06 -4.76 5.14
C TYR A 3 -18.85 -4.42 3.67
N ILE A 4 -17.76 -3.74 3.36
CA ILE A 4 -17.34 -3.44 2.00
C ILE A 4 -15.98 -4.10 1.76
N VAL A 5 -15.87 -4.88 0.69
CA VAL A 5 -14.62 -5.52 0.29
C VAL A 5 -14.03 -4.76 -0.91
N ARG A 6 -12.75 -4.42 -0.83
CA ARG A 6 -12.01 -3.76 -1.92
C ARG A 6 -10.65 -4.36 -2.10
N THR A 7 -10.19 -4.41 -3.34
CA THR A 7 -8.87 -4.90 -3.69
C THR A 7 -8.03 -3.73 -4.16
N ILE A 8 -6.88 -3.54 -3.53
CA ILE A 8 -5.85 -2.57 -3.92
C ILE A 8 -4.73 -3.33 -4.61
N TYR A 9 -4.34 -2.85 -5.79
CA TYR A 9 -3.21 -3.36 -6.55
C TYR A 9 -2.21 -2.24 -6.80
N LEU A 10 -0.97 -2.43 -6.36
CA LEU A 10 0.13 -1.50 -6.59
C LEU A 10 1.26 -2.22 -7.31
N ALA A 11 1.49 -1.86 -8.56
CA ALA A 11 2.57 -2.41 -9.37
C ALA A 11 3.95 -1.95 -8.87
N ASN A 12 4.93 -2.85 -8.85
CA ASN A 12 6.32 -2.66 -8.45
C ASN A 12 6.52 -2.09 -7.02
N PHE A 13 5.55 -2.30 -6.13
CA PHE A 13 5.59 -1.81 -4.76
C PHE A 13 6.80 -2.34 -3.97
N HIS A 14 7.00 -3.67 -3.98
CA HIS A 14 8.13 -4.31 -3.29
C HIS A 14 9.46 -4.09 -4.00
N ASP A 15 9.43 -3.81 -5.30
CA ASP A 15 10.61 -3.48 -6.11
C ASP A 15 11.28 -2.19 -5.64
N ALA A 16 10.49 -1.19 -5.23
CA ALA A 16 10.99 0.05 -4.66
C ALA A 16 11.75 -0.22 -3.33
N VAL A 17 11.18 -1.07 -2.47
CA VAL A 17 11.81 -1.48 -1.20
C VAL A 17 13.13 -2.23 -1.45
N ALA A 18 13.11 -3.19 -2.38
CA ALA A 18 14.29 -3.98 -2.74
C ALA A 18 15.40 -3.11 -3.33
N ARG A 19 15.05 -2.13 -4.18
CA ARG A 19 16.00 -1.15 -4.73
C ARG A 19 16.63 -0.29 -3.64
N VAL A 20 15.85 0.25 -2.70
CA VAL A 20 16.41 1.02 -1.58
C VAL A 20 17.35 0.16 -0.73
N ALA A 21 16.99 -1.08 -0.43
CA ALA A 21 17.84 -2.00 0.32
C ALA A 21 19.16 -2.32 -0.42
N LYS A 22 19.11 -2.48 -1.74
CA LYS A 22 20.28 -2.72 -2.60
C LYS A 22 21.20 -1.50 -2.63
N GLU A 23 20.67 -0.32 -2.94
CA GLU A 23 21.44 0.93 -3.03
C GLU A 23 22.02 1.34 -1.67
N ARG A 24 21.36 1.02 -0.54
CA ARG A 24 21.93 1.23 0.80
C ARG A 24 23.12 0.31 1.10
N ARG A 25 23.12 -0.92 0.60
CA ARG A 25 24.20 -1.90 0.83
C ARG A 25 25.41 -1.64 -0.05
N ASN A 26 25.19 -1.19 -1.29
CA ASN A 26 26.25 -0.85 -2.23
C ASN A 26 25.87 0.47 -2.92
N PRO A 27 26.15 1.63 -2.30
CA PRO A 27 25.84 2.92 -2.90
C PRO A 27 26.77 3.18 -4.07
N THR A 28 26.32 2.84 -5.27
CA THR A 28 27.04 3.12 -6.52
C THR A 28 26.92 4.60 -6.93
N ASP A 29 25.80 5.26 -6.60
CA ASP A 29 25.53 6.68 -6.84
C ASP A 29 24.53 7.21 -5.77
N MET A 30 24.71 8.44 -5.27
CA MET A 30 23.72 9.05 -4.38
C MET A 30 22.40 9.37 -5.10
N ASN A 31 22.44 9.61 -6.41
CA ASN A 31 21.24 9.90 -7.19
C ASN A 31 20.34 8.67 -7.33
N SER A 32 20.91 7.47 -7.52
CA SER A 32 20.14 6.22 -7.61
C SER A 32 19.42 5.91 -6.30
N LEU A 33 20.08 6.11 -5.16
CA LEU A 33 19.45 5.97 -3.84
C LEU A 33 18.31 6.97 -3.65
N ARG A 34 18.50 8.24 -4.05
CA ARG A 34 17.45 9.27 -3.95
C ARG A 34 16.23 8.92 -4.80
N ASP A 35 16.43 8.43 -6.01
CA ASP A 35 15.34 8.05 -6.90
C ASP A 35 14.61 6.79 -6.42
N ALA A 36 15.34 5.83 -5.84
CA ALA A 36 14.74 4.65 -5.19
C ALA A 36 13.86 5.06 -4.00
N LEU A 37 14.34 5.99 -3.16
CA LEU A 37 13.56 6.52 -2.03
C LEU A 37 12.31 7.26 -2.49
N LYS A 38 12.38 8.07 -3.56
CA LYS A 38 11.21 8.75 -4.13
C LYS A 38 10.15 7.77 -4.63
N LYS A 39 10.56 6.67 -5.27
CA LYS A 39 9.62 5.65 -5.74
C LYS A 39 8.93 4.95 -4.58
N LEU A 40 9.68 4.65 -3.52
CA LEU A 40 9.11 4.08 -2.30
C LEU A 40 8.10 5.04 -1.65
N GLU A 41 8.48 6.31 -1.49
CA GLU A 41 7.60 7.33 -0.91
C GLU A 41 6.32 7.51 -1.74
N LEU A 42 6.42 7.47 -3.07
CA LEU A 42 5.25 7.55 -3.94
C LEU A 42 4.32 6.35 -3.73
N ALA A 43 4.88 5.14 -3.64
CA ALA A 43 4.12 3.91 -3.44
C ALA A 43 3.40 3.91 -2.08
N ASP A 44 4.09 4.32 -1.02
CA ASP A 44 3.51 4.47 0.32
C ASP A 44 2.40 5.52 0.33
N LYS A 45 2.61 6.68 -0.30
CA LYS A 45 1.59 7.74 -0.44
C LYS A 45 0.37 7.27 -1.23
N THR A 46 0.56 6.47 -2.29
CA THR A 46 -0.58 5.94 -3.05
C THR A 46 -1.42 5.01 -2.18
N LEU A 47 -0.79 4.11 -1.42
CA LEU A 47 -1.50 3.24 -0.48
C LEU A 47 -2.23 4.04 0.60
N GLU A 48 -1.53 5.02 1.20
CA GLU A 48 -2.08 5.89 2.23
C GLU A 48 -3.29 6.68 1.72
N ASN A 49 -3.20 7.26 0.51
CA ASN A 49 -4.30 8.01 -0.10
C ASN A 49 -5.53 7.13 -0.35
N GLU A 50 -5.32 5.89 -0.83
CA GLU A 50 -6.41 4.94 -1.01
C GLU A 50 -7.10 4.63 0.33
N LEU A 51 -6.32 4.31 1.37
CA LEU A 51 -6.87 4.04 2.70
C LEU A 51 -7.61 5.25 3.30
N ASN A 52 -7.01 6.44 3.19
CA ASN A 52 -7.60 7.68 3.67
C ASN A 52 -8.90 8.05 2.94
N ALA A 53 -9.02 7.70 1.65
CA ALA A 53 -10.25 7.91 0.90
C ALA A 53 -11.43 7.06 1.42
N TYR A 54 -11.15 5.90 2.02
CA TYR A 54 -12.15 5.09 2.72
C TYR A 54 -12.39 5.60 4.15
N ALA A 55 -11.34 5.95 4.89
CA ALA A 55 -11.47 6.53 6.22
C ALA A 55 -12.33 7.82 6.20
N GLY A 56 -12.15 8.68 5.19
CA GLY A 56 -12.97 9.88 4.99
C GLY A 56 -14.46 9.61 4.73
N LYS A 57 -14.84 8.37 4.46
CA LYS A 57 -16.24 7.91 4.31
C LYS A 57 -16.79 7.24 5.58
N GLY A 58 -16.04 7.26 6.68
CA GLY A 58 -16.40 6.55 7.91
C GLY A 58 -16.25 5.03 7.81
N LEU A 59 -15.39 4.56 6.90
CA LEU A 59 -15.09 3.14 6.72
C LEU A 59 -13.77 2.81 7.41
N HIS A 60 -13.80 1.81 8.28
CA HIS A 60 -12.64 1.35 9.04
C HIS A 60 -12.19 0.00 8.54
N VAL A 61 -10.87 -0.21 8.40
CA VAL A 61 -10.33 -1.51 8.00
C VAL A 61 -10.46 -2.48 9.19
N VAL A 62 -11.19 -3.57 8.99
CA VAL A 62 -11.37 -4.64 9.99
C VAL A 62 -10.65 -5.93 9.61
N GLY A 63 -10.21 -6.05 8.36
CA GLY A 63 -9.46 -7.19 7.88
C GLY A 63 -8.65 -6.88 6.64
N THR A 64 -7.52 -7.58 6.51
CA THR A 64 -6.64 -7.47 5.36
C THR A 64 -6.20 -8.86 4.94
N ILE A 65 -6.38 -9.18 3.67
CA ILE A 65 -5.90 -10.41 3.04
C ILE A 65 -4.82 -9.99 2.05
N ARG A 66 -3.61 -10.50 2.27
CA ARG A 66 -2.51 -10.34 1.31
C ARG A 66 -2.56 -11.49 0.31
N HIS A 67 -2.45 -11.15 -0.96
CA HIS A 67 -2.36 -12.13 -2.04
C HIS A 67 -0.94 -12.13 -2.58
N ASP A 68 -0.35 -13.32 -2.67
CA ASP A 68 0.92 -13.50 -3.34
C ASP A 68 0.66 -13.67 -4.84
N ILE A 69 1.42 -12.95 -5.67
CA ILE A 69 1.36 -13.06 -7.14
C ILE A 69 2.71 -13.63 -7.61
N PRO A 70 2.84 -14.95 -7.80
CA PRO A 70 4.11 -15.59 -8.15
C PRO A 70 4.76 -15.04 -9.43
N GLU A 71 3.93 -14.68 -10.41
CA GLU A 71 4.37 -14.11 -11.69
C GLU A 71 4.89 -12.68 -11.56
N TYR A 72 4.43 -11.96 -10.53
CA TYR A 72 4.76 -10.56 -10.27
C TYR A 72 5.09 -10.34 -8.79
N PRO A 73 6.22 -10.90 -8.30
CA PRO A 73 6.58 -10.86 -6.88
C PRO A 73 6.88 -9.44 -6.36
N ALA A 74 7.09 -8.50 -7.28
CA ALA A 74 7.32 -7.10 -7.01
C ALA A 74 6.02 -6.32 -6.73
N ASP A 75 4.87 -6.86 -7.13
CA ASP A 75 3.59 -6.19 -7.04
C ASP A 75 2.93 -6.47 -5.68
N LEU A 76 2.16 -5.50 -5.20
CA LEU A 76 1.37 -5.63 -3.99
C LEU A 76 -0.09 -5.80 -4.38
N LEU A 77 -0.71 -6.90 -3.94
CA LEU A 77 -2.14 -7.14 -4.05
C LEU A 77 -2.73 -7.39 -2.66
N LEU A 78 -3.61 -6.49 -2.23
CA LEU A 78 -4.27 -6.53 -0.93
C LEU A 78 -5.77 -6.50 -1.13
N THR A 79 -6.50 -7.37 -0.44
CA THR A 79 -7.94 -7.23 -0.26
C THR A 79 -8.21 -6.72 1.15
N LEU A 80 -8.85 -5.57 1.24
CA LEU A 80 -9.25 -4.93 2.48
C LEU A 80 -10.75 -5.13 2.70
N ILE A 81 -11.09 -5.47 3.93
CA ILE A 81 -12.45 -5.58 4.43
C ILE A 81 -12.68 -4.35 5.31
N PHE A 82 -13.64 -3.53 4.90
CA PHE A 82 -14.04 -2.32 5.59
C PHE A 82 -15.37 -2.55 6.31
N GLU A 83 -15.49 -1.99 7.50
CA GLU A 83 -16.73 -1.89 8.25
C GLU A 83 -17.16 -0.41 8.30
N GLN A 84 -18.45 -0.16 8.04
CA GLN A 84 -19.02 1.17 8.25
C GLN A 84 -19.50 1.28 9.70
N GLU A 85 -18.96 2.25 10.44
CA GLU A 85 -19.47 2.57 11.76
C GLU A 85 -20.90 3.14 11.60
N GLU A 86 -21.89 2.44 12.14
CA GLU A 86 -23.23 3.01 12.29
C GLU A 86 -23.12 4.15 13.31
N THR A 87 -23.12 5.39 12.82
CA THR A 87 -23.28 6.56 13.68
C THR A 87 -24.65 6.45 14.33
N THR A 88 -24.68 5.90 15.53
CA THR A 88 -25.87 5.86 16.36
C THR A 88 -26.14 7.30 16.77
N GLN A 89 -27.01 7.99 16.03
CA GLN A 89 -27.48 9.32 16.40
C GLN A 89 -28.33 9.17 17.67
N THR A 90 -27.76 9.55 18.81
CA THR A 90 -28.50 9.87 20.05
C THR A 90 -28.91 11.33 20.05
#